data_AF-A0A2S9FV46-F1
#
_entry.id   AF-A0A2S9FV46-F1
#
_cell.length_a   1.000
_cell.length_b   1.000
_cell.length_c   1.000
_cell.angle_alpha   90.00
_cell.angle_beta   90.00
_cell.angle_gamma   90.00
#
_symmetry.space_group_name_H-M   'P 1'
#
loop_
_entity.id
_entity.type
_entity.pdbx_description
1 polymer ?
#
loop_
_entity_poly.entity_id
_entity_poly.type
_entity_poly.pdbx_seq_one_letter_code
_entity_poly.pdbx_strand_id
1 'polypeptide(L)'
;DTEHLVAFAGGSGITPIMSLVRTALADSSRPIKLFYANRARDSVIFSEQLARLADANTDRLVVEHHYDEDGGVVTPAAVESFIAGA
;
A
#
# COMPACT_ATOMS: atom_id res chain seq x y z
N ASP A 1 -2.24 11.71 -17.40
CA ASP A 1 -1.23 10.89 -16.70
C ASP A 1 -1.74 9.51 -16.42
N THR A 2 -1.14 8.51 -17.08
CA THR A 2 -1.46 7.08 -16.94
C THR A 2 -0.43 6.33 -16.10
N GLU A 3 0.63 6.99 -15.61
CA GLU A 3 1.65 6.36 -14.77
C GLU A 3 1.10 6.07 -13.36
N HIS A 4 1.33 4.85 -12.89
CA HIS A 4 0.92 4.44 -11.55
C HIS A 4 1.66 5.26 -10.49
N LEU A 5 0.98 5.59 -9.40
CA LEU A 5 1.62 6.03 -8.17
C LEU A 5 1.94 4.78 -7.33
N VAL A 6 3.22 4.52 -7.10
CA VAL A 6 3.66 3.40 -6.26
C VAL A 6 4.14 3.94 -4.92
N ALA A 7 3.56 3.44 -3.84
CA ALA A 7 3.86 3.84 -2.47
C ALA A 7 4.33 2.65 -1.64
N PHE A 8 5.26 2.92 -0.73
CA PHE A 8 5.79 1.95 0.22
C PHE A 8 5.65 2.50 1.63
N ALA A 9 5.20 1.66 2.55
CA ALA A 9 5.12 1.98 3.97
C ALA A 9 5.60 0.80 4.82
N GLY A 10 6.11 1.11 6.01
CA GLY A 10 6.48 0.12 7.02
C GLY A 10 6.07 0.59 8.41
N GLY A 11 5.34 -0.24 9.16
CA GLY A 11 4.87 0.10 10.51
C GLY A 11 4.20 1.47 10.58
N SER A 12 4.66 2.35 11.48
CA SER A 12 4.11 3.72 11.66
C SER A 12 4.38 4.67 10.49
N GLY A 13 5.31 4.32 9.60
CA GLY A 13 5.58 5.04 8.35
C GLY A 13 4.36 5.14 7.42
N ILE A 14 3.29 4.37 7.68
CA ILE A 14 2.01 4.51 6.99
C ILE A 14 1.35 5.89 7.17
N THR A 15 1.63 6.60 8.26
CA THR A 15 0.93 7.86 8.57
C THR A 15 1.05 8.92 7.47
N PRO A 16 2.28 9.32 7.05
CA PRO A 16 2.42 10.24 5.92
C PRO A 16 1.91 9.65 4.60
N ILE A 17 2.11 8.35 4.38
CA ILE A 17 1.69 7.67 3.14
C ILE A 17 0.17 7.65 2.99
N MET A 18 -0.57 7.40 4.07
CA MET A 18 -2.03 7.42 4.07
C MET A 18 -2.57 8.80 3.71
N SER A 19 -1.94 9.88 4.17
CA SER A 19 -2.30 11.24 3.75
C SER A 19 -2.05 11.46 2.26
N LEU A 20 -0.88 11.06 1.74
CA LEU A 20 -0.56 11.17 0.32
C LEU A 20 -1.50 10.34 -0.58
N VAL A 21 -1.80 9.10 -0.21
CA VAL A 21 -2.71 8.23 -0.96
C VAL A 21 -4.11 8.82 -1.02
N ARG A 22 -4.66 9.32 0.09
CA ARG A 22 -5.98 9.97 0.09
C ARG A 22 -6.00 11.21 -0.80
N THR A 23 -4.97 12.06 -0.72
CA THR A 23 -4.86 13.24 -1.59
C THR A 23 -4.78 12.84 -3.06
N ALA A 24 -3.96 11.85 -3.40
CA ALA A 24 -3.81 11.39 -4.77
C ALA A 24 -5.11 10.76 -5.33
N LEU A 25 -5.89 10.06 -4.50
CA LEU A 25 -7.20 9.54 -4.90
C LEU A 25 -8.21 10.65 -5.18
N ALA A 26 -8.19 11.73 -4.39
CA ALA A 26 -9.10 12.87 -4.54
C ALA A 26 -8.73 13.77 -5.74
N ASP A 27 -7.44 14.03 -5.94
CA ASP A 27 -6.97 15.09 -6.84
C ASP A 27 -6.47 14.57 -8.20
N SER A 28 -6.45 13.26 -8.41
CA SER A 28 -6.01 12.65 -9.67
C SER A 28 -6.89 11.48 -10.06
N SER A 29 -6.72 10.96 -11.28
CA SER A 29 -7.28 9.69 -11.74
C SER A 29 -6.24 8.55 -11.80
N ARG A 30 -5.03 8.78 -11.29
CA ARG A 30 -3.94 7.81 -11.38
C ARG A 30 -4.28 6.52 -10.63
N PRO A 31 -3.95 5.33 -11.17
CA PRO A 31 -3.91 4.10 -10.41
C PRO A 31 -2.83 4.19 -9.33
N ILE A 32 -3.07 3.56 -8.18
CA ILE A 32 -2.21 3.60 -7.00
C ILE A 32 -1.98 2.17 -6.52
N LYS A 33 -0.71 1.82 -6.29
CA LYS A 33 -0.32 0.58 -5.61
C LYS A 33 0.39 0.94 -4.31
N LEU A 34 -0.06 0.39 -3.19
CA LEU A 34 0.55 0.56 -1.88
C LEU A 34 1.08 -0.78 -1.37
N PHE A 35 2.38 -0.87 -1.13
CA PHE A 35 3.00 -1.97 -0.41
C PHE A 35 3.17 -1.58 1.06
N TYR A 36 2.54 -2.32 1.96
CA TYR A 36 2.56 -2.03 3.39
C TYR A 36 3.09 -3.19 4.23
N ALA A 37 4.35 -3.06 4.66
CA ALA A 37 5.05 -4.05 5.47
C ALA A 37 4.83 -3.85 6.97
N ASN A 38 4.50 -4.94 7.67
CA ASN A 38 4.33 -4.99 9.12
C ASN A 38 4.94 -6.28 9.67
N ARG A 39 5.23 -6.34 10.97
CA ARG A 39 5.75 -7.56 11.59
C ARG A 39 4.70 -8.66 11.65
N ALA A 40 3.49 -8.28 12.09
CA ALA A 40 2.36 -9.17 12.29
C ALA A 40 1.05 -8.48 11.88
N ARG A 41 0.00 -9.25 11.61
CA ARG A 41 -1.32 -8.74 11.18
C ARG A 41 -1.99 -7.83 12.22
N ASP A 42 -1.77 -8.09 13.50
CA ASP A 42 -2.30 -7.27 14.60
C ASP A 42 -1.57 -5.94 14.78
N SER A 43 -0.37 -5.79 14.21
CA SER A 43 0.45 -4.57 14.28
C SER A 43 0.10 -3.52 13.22
N VAL A 44 -0.83 -3.82 12.32
CA VAL A 44 -1.20 -2.96 11.19
C VAL A 44 -1.90 -1.69 11.68
N ILE A 45 -1.23 -0.56 11.51
CA ILE A 45 -1.83 0.75 11.79
C ILE A 45 -2.78 1.10 10.64
N PHE A 46 -3.98 1.57 10.98
CA PHE A 46 -5.06 1.91 10.04
C PHE A 46 -5.62 0.76 9.19
N SER A 47 -5.52 -0.50 9.65
CA SER A 47 -6.02 -1.67 8.92
C SER A 47 -7.44 -1.50 8.37
N GLU A 48 -8.38 -1.14 9.24
CA GLU A 48 -9.80 -1.02 8.84
C GLU A 48 -10.05 0.18 7.91
N GLN A 49 -9.33 1.28 8.11
CA GLN A 49 -9.40 2.46 7.24
C GLN A 49 -8.82 2.19 5.85
N LEU A 50 -7.72 1.42 5.77
CA LEU A 50 -7.12 1.00 4.50
C LEU A 50 -8.05 0.06 3.73
N ALA A 51 -8.65 -0.93 4.41
CA ALA A 51 -9.62 -1.84 3.80
C ALA A 51 -10.81 -1.05 3.22
N ARG A 52 -11.43 -0.16 4.01
CA ARG A 52 -12.52 0.70 3.52
C ARG A 52 -12.10 1.60 2.36
N LEU A 53 -10.87 2.13 2.38
CA LEU A 53 -10.37 3.00 1.31
C LEU A 53 -10.15 2.21 0.00
N ALA A 54 -9.61 1.00 0.09
CA ALA A 54 -9.42 0.09 -1.04
C ALA A 54 -10.77 -0.35 -1.63
N ASP A 55 -11.72 -0.74 -0.78
CA ASP A 55 -13.07 -1.15 -1.20
C ASP A 55 -13.83 -0.02 -1.89
N ALA A 56 -13.61 1.23 -1.49
CA ALA A 56 -14.22 2.40 -2.12
C ALA A 56 -13.57 2.80 -3.45
N ASN A 57 -12.38 2.29 -3.77
CA ASN A 57 -11.57 2.68 -4.94
C ASN A 57 -10.99 1.46 -5.65
N THR A 58 -11.77 0.38 -5.82
CA THR A 58 -11.28 -0.91 -6.33
C THR A 58 -10.68 -0.86 -7.74
N ASP A 59 -11.06 0.14 -8.52
CA ASP A 59 -10.53 0.40 -9.86
C ASP A 59 -9.18 1.15 -9.84
N ARG A 60 -8.81 1.74 -8.69
CA ARG A 60 -7.70 2.68 -8.58
C ARG A 60 -6.73 2.43 -7.44
N LEU A 61 -7.09 1.70 -6.40
CA LEU A 61 -6.22 1.43 -5.26
C LEU A 61 -6.06 -0.08 -5.04
N VAL A 62 -4.82 -0.54 -5.16
CA VAL A 62 -4.40 -1.87 -4.72
C VAL A 62 -3.51 -1.72 -3.49
N VAL A 63 -3.85 -2.42 -2.41
CA VAL A 63 -3.03 -2.50 -1.19
C VAL A 63 -2.51 -3.92 -1.05
N GLU A 64 -1.19 -4.08 -1.06
CA GLU A 64 -0.51 -5.33 -0.78
C GLU A 64 0.11 -5.27 0.62
N HIS A 65 -0.25 -6.22 1.46
CA HIS A 65 0.32 -6.34 2.80
C HIS A 65 1.44 -7.37 2.80
N HIS A 66 2.57 -7.00 3.39
CA HIS A 66 3.65 -7.93 3.74
C HIS A 66 3.69 -8.10 5.25
N TYR A 67 3.78 -9.35 5.71
CA TYR A 67 3.92 -9.67 7.12
C TYR A 67 5.19 -10.48 7.36
N ASP A 68 6.06 -10.01 8.24
CA ASP A 68 7.29 -10.74 8.56
C ASP A 68 6.99 -12.13 9.14
N GLU A 69 5.87 -12.30 9.85
CA GLU A 69 5.41 -13.58 10.40
C GLU A 69 5.07 -14.64 9.33
N ASP A 70 4.74 -14.23 8.11
CA ASP A 70 4.36 -15.14 7.02
C ASP A 70 5.60 -15.69 6.26
N GLY A 71 6.71 -14.94 6.21
CA GLY A 71 7.83 -15.30 5.34
C GLY A 71 9.16 -14.58 5.59
N GLY A 72 9.32 -13.89 6.73
CA GLY A 72 10.50 -13.09 7.04
C GLY A 72 10.43 -11.67 6.45
N VAL A 73 11.52 -10.92 6.62
CA VAL A 73 11.58 -9.51 6.22
C VAL A 73 11.43 -9.31 4.71
N VAL A 74 10.99 -8.12 4.31
CA VAL A 74 10.88 -7.71 2.90
C VAL A 74 12.19 -7.97 2.15
N THR A 75 12.08 -8.61 0.98
CA THR A 75 13.22 -8.94 0.11
C THR A 75 13.19 -8.12 -1.19
N PRO A 76 14.33 -7.96 -1.89
CA PRO A 76 14.34 -7.35 -3.22
C PRO A 76 13.37 -8.02 -4.19
N ALA A 77 13.29 -9.36 -4.18
CA ALA A 77 12.38 -10.11 -5.05
C ALA A 77 10.90 -9.78 -4.76
N ALA A 78 10.52 -9.58 -3.50
CA ALA A 78 9.16 -9.16 -3.15
C ALA A 78 8.86 -7.75 -3.70
N VAL A 79 9.81 -6.82 -3.57
CA VAL A 79 9.67 -5.47 -4.13
C VAL A 79 9.58 -5.51 -5.66
N GLU A 80 10.45 -6.27 -6.34
CA GLU A 80 10.44 -6.45 -7.79
C GLU A 80 9.11 -7.05 -8.29
N SER A 81 8.61 -8.07 -7.60
CA SER A 81 7.31 -8.67 -7.89
C SER A 81 6.16 -7.67 -7.71
N PHE A 82 6.21 -6.86 -6.65
CA PHE A 82 5.17 -5.87 -6.37
C PHE A 82 5.16 -4.72 -7.40
N ILE A 83 6.32 -4.21 -7.81
CA ILE A 83 6.38 -3.12 -8.80
C ILE A 83 6.13 -3.60 -10.23
N ALA A 84 6.21 -4.91 -10.49
CA ALA A 84 5.87 -5.46 -11.80
C ALA A 84 4.43 -5.07 -12.19
N GLY A 85 4.27 -4.51 -13.38
CA GLY A 85 2.98 -4.06 -13.91
C GLY A 85 2.41 -2.80 -13.26
N ALA A 86 3.21 -2.05 -12.50
CA ALA A 86 2.95 -0.64 -12.20
C ALA A 86 3.48 0.27 -13.34
#